data_AF-A0A2P1QWY3-F1
#
_entry.id   AF-A0A2P1QWY3-F1
#
_cell.length_a   1.000
_cell.length_b   1.000
_cell.length_c   1.000
_cell.angle_alpha   90.00
_cell.angle_beta   90.00
_cell.angle_gamma   90.00
#
_symmetry.space_group_name_H-M   'P 1'
#
loop_
_entity.id
_entity.type
_entity.pdbx_description
1 polymer ?
#
loop_
_entity_poly.entity_id
_entity_poly.type
_entity_poly.pdbx_seq_one_letter_code
_entity_poly.pdbx_strand_id
1 'polypeptide(L)'
;MSIRVEECRSIVCKIRGDLFGAIRRRKREIKLLKNLLSLPEYPKLVPELAGDNSDLVDRLILLAILYQNVGFSKKAIHCLEEARELAKKHRFRFSIKNIRTCPKTGRVLAACFSR
;
A
#
# COMPACT_ATOMS: atom_id res chain seq x y z
N MET A 1 -13.24 -13.78 -4.35
CA MET A 1 -12.62 -12.83 -5.29
C MET A 1 -11.13 -12.80 -5.00
N SER A 2 -10.27 -12.98 -6.01
CA SER A 2 -8.81 -13.05 -5.82
C SER A 2 -8.16 -11.66 -5.80
N ILE A 3 -7.00 -11.55 -5.13
CA ILE A 3 -6.23 -10.30 -5.00
C ILE A 3 -5.83 -9.75 -6.37
N ARG A 4 -5.32 -10.60 -7.26
CA ARG A 4 -4.92 -10.24 -8.64
C ARG A 4 -6.07 -9.62 -9.45
N VAL A 5 -7.31 -10.10 -9.27
CA VAL A 5 -8.47 -9.54 -9.98
C VAL A 5 -8.79 -8.12 -9.51
N GLU A 6 -8.63 -7.83 -8.22
CA GLU A 6 -8.83 -6.48 -7.71
C GLU A 6 -7.70 -5.53 -8.17
N GLU A 7 -6.46 -6.02 -8.29
CA GLU A 7 -5.33 -5.24 -8.79
C GLU A 7 -5.53 -4.78 -10.24
N CYS A 8 -5.91 -5.71 -11.13
CA CYS A 8 -6.22 -5.40 -12.52
C CYS A 8 -7.34 -4.35 -12.60
N ARG A 9 -8.41 -4.50 -11.79
CA ARG A 9 -9.51 -3.53 -11.73
C ARG A 9 -9.05 -2.16 -11.21
N SER A 10 -8.16 -2.11 -10.23
CA SER A 10 -7.59 -0.86 -9.73
C SER A 10 -6.79 -0.11 -10.81
N ILE A 11 -5.99 -0.84 -11.59
CA ILE A 11 -5.23 -0.27 -12.70
C ILE A 11 -6.16 0.27 -13.79
N VAL A 12 -7.19 -0.49 -14.15
CA VAL A 12 -8.21 -0.03 -15.13
C VAL A 12 -8.89 1.26 -14.65
N CYS A 13 -9.28 1.34 -13.38
CA CYS A 13 -9.84 2.58 -12.81
C CYS A 13 -8.86 3.75 -12.88
N LYS A 14 -7.57 3.53 -12.59
CA LYS A 14 -6.52 4.57 -12.71
C LYS A 14 -6.41 5.10 -14.15
N ILE A 15 -6.37 4.20 -15.15
CA ILE A 15 -6.25 4.59 -16.57
C ILE A 15 -7.51 5.36 -17.03
N ARG A 16 -8.68 4.99 -16.50
CA ARG A 16 -9.96 5.67 -16.79
C ARG A 16 -10.13 7.02 -16.07
N GLY A 17 -9.18 7.42 -15.22
CA GLY A 17 -9.30 8.63 -14.39
C GLY A 17 -10.24 8.47 -13.17
N ASP A 18 -10.80 7.28 -12.95
CA ASP A 18 -11.64 6.99 -11.78
C ASP A 18 -10.78 6.68 -10.54
N LEU A 19 -10.27 7.75 -9.93
CA LEU A 19 -9.44 7.67 -8.72
C LEU A 19 -10.20 7.09 -7.52
N PHE A 20 -11.50 7.37 -7.39
CA PHE A 20 -12.31 6.85 -6.29
C PHE A 20 -12.57 5.35 -6.42
N GLY A 21 -12.85 4.86 -7.62
CA GLY A 21 -12.92 3.43 -7.92
C GLY A 21 -11.60 2.74 -7.62
N ALA A 22 -10.46 3.34 -8.00
CA ALA A 22 -9.14 2.81 -7.70
C ALA A 22 -8.89 2.71 -6.18
N ILE A 23 -9.27 3.74 -5.40
CA ILE A 23 -9.17 3.73 -3.93
C ILE A 23 -10.03 2.62 -3.32
N ARG A 24 -11.28 2.46 -3.78
CA ARG A 24 -12.21 1.44 -3.27
C ARG A 24 -11.65 0.03 -3.48
N ARG A 25 -11.06 -0.24 -4.64
CA ARG A 25 -10.44 -1.53 -4.98
C ARG A 25 -9.20 -1.79 -4.13
N ARG A 26 -8.32 -0.79 -3.98
CA ARG A 26 -7.12 -0.90 -3.12
C ARG A 26 -7.45 -1.16 -1.65
N LYS A 27 -8.51 -0.53 -1.12
CA LYS A 27 -8.99 -0.83 0.24
C LYS A 27 -9.45 -2.28 0.41
N ARG A 28 -10.08 -2.87 -0.61
CA ARG A 28 -10.51 -4.27 -0.58
C ARG A 28 -9.32 -5.22 -0.62
N GLU A 29 -8.33 -4.94 -1.47
CA GLU A 29 -7.06 -5.70 -1.50
C GLU A 29 -6.38 -5.70 -0.14
N ILE A 30 -6.20 -4.52 0.48
CA ILE A 30 -5.58 -4.39 1.81
C ILE A 30 -6.37 -5.18 2.87
N LYS A 31 -7.71 -5.12 2.83
CA LYS A 31 -8.55 -5.90 3.75
C LYS A 31 -8.33 -7.40 3.58
N LEU A 32 -8.27 -7.88 2.34
CA LEU A 32 -8.02 -9.30 2.05
C LEU A 32 -6.62 -9.73 2.51
N LEU A 33 -5.59 -8.93 2.25
CA LEU A 33 -4.22 -9.21 2.69
C LEU A 33 -4.12 -9.26 4.22
N LYS A 34 -4.71 -8.29 4.93
CA LYS A 34 -4.74 -8.31 6.40
C LYS A 34 -5.47 -9.55 6.94
N ASN A 35 -6.59 -9.92 6.33
CA ASN A 35 -7.32 -11.12 6.71
C ASN A 35 -6.46 -12.37 6.51
N LEU A 36 -5.76 -12.50 5.38
CA LEU A 36 -4.86 -13.63 5.12
C LEU A 36 -3.72 -13.71 6.14
N LEU A 37 -3.06 -12.58 6.41
CA LEU A 37 -1.97 -12.49 7.39
C LEU A 37 -2.44 -12.75 8.83
N SER A 38 -3.73 -12.56 9.14
CA SER A 38 -4.31 -12.85 10.45
C SER A 38 -4.64 -14.33 10.66
N LEU A 39 -4.62 -15.16 9.61
CA LEU A 39 -4.92 -16.58 9.73
C LEU A 39 -3.75 -17.32 10.42
N PRO A 40 -4.03 -18.15 11.44
CA PRO A 40 -3.00 -18.80 12.25
C PRO A 40 -2.19 -19.86 11.48
N GLU A 41 -2.74 -20.37 10.38
CA GLU A 41 -2.14 -21.41 9.53
C GLU A 41 -1.24 -20.83 8.42
N TYR A 42 -1.45 -19.55 8.07
CA TYR A 42 -0.72 -18.88 7.00
C TYR A 42 0.80 -18.78 7.21
N PRO A 43 1.33 -18.48 8.42
CA PRO A 43 2.78 -18.46 8.63
C PRO A 43 3.43 -19.86 8.64
N LYS A 44 2.65 -20.94 8.68
CA LYS A 44 3.17 -22.33 8.75
C LYS A 44 3.20 -23.05 7.41
N LEU A 45 2.40 -22.61 6.44
CA LEU A 45 2.16 -23.40 5.23
C LEU A 45 3.25 -23.25 4.17
N VAL A 46 3.82 -22.06 3.94
CA VAL A 46 4.94 -21.90 2.99
C VAL A 46 5.71 -20.60 3.27
N PRO A 47 6.97 -20.64 3.76
CA PRO A 47 7.83 -19.45 3.85
C PRO A 47 8.05 -18.74 2.50
N GLU A 48 7.94 -19.47 1.38
CA GLU A 48 8.11 -18.96 0.01
C GLU A 48 6.82 -18.43 -0.64
N LEU A 49 5.63 -18.73 -0.08
CA LEU A 49 4.31 -18.32 -0.63
C LEU A 49 3.51 -17.43 0.33
N ALA A 50 3.93 -17.34 1.60
CA ALA A 50 3.44 -16.34 2.52
C ALA A 50 3.88 -14.99 1.96
N GLY A 51 3.04 -14.40 1.09
CA GLY A 51 3.23 -13.05 0.57
C GLY A 51 3.70 -12.17 1.72
N ASP A 52 4.96 -11.76 1.61
CA ASP A 52 5.66 -11.10 2.68
C ASP A 52 4.86 -9.86 3.08
N ASN A 53 5.04 -9.39 4.31
CA ASN A 53 4.44 -8.12 4.72
C ASN A 53 4.82 -6.95 3.78
N SER A 54 5.82 -7.15 2.89
CA SER A 54 6.13 -6.30 1.73
C SER A 54 4.95 -6.07 0.80
N ASP A 55 4.14 -7.09 0.47
CA ASP A 55 2.97 -6.93 -0.42
C ASP A 55 1.95 -5.98 0.23
N LEU A 56 1.70 -6.15 1.53
CA LEU A 56 0.82 -5.27 2.28
C LEU A 56 1.37 -3.83 2.33
N VAL A 57 2.69 -3.69 2.52
CA VAL A 57 3.40 -2.39 2.50
C VAL A 57 3.24 -1.71 1.15
N ASP A 58 3.46 -2.41 0.04
CA ASP A 58 3.32 -1.87 -1.31
C ASP A 58 1.90 -1.42 -1.60
N ARG A 59 0.90 -2.21 -1.17
CA ARG A 59 -0.52 -1.85 -1.33
C ARG A 59 -0.89 -0.62 -0.49
N LEU A 60 -0.33 -0.45 0.70
CA LEU A 60 -0.50 0.75 1.53
C LEU A 60 0.13 1.99 0.88
N ILE A 61 1.34 1.87 0.30
CA ILE A 61 2.00 2.96 -0.43
C ILE A 61 1.18 3.38 -1.65
N LEU A 62 0.68 2.40 -2.43
CA LEU A 62 -0.16 2.69 -3.60
C LEU A 62 -1.49 3.37 -3.21
N LEU A 63 -2.05 3.03 -2.05
CA LEU A 63 -3.22 3.71 -1.50
C LEU A 63 -2.88 5.15 -1.08
N ALA A 64 -1.71 5.36 -0.45
CA ALA A 64 -1.25 6.70 -0.08
C ALA A 64 -1.09 7.61 -1.29
N ILE A 65 -0.51 7.12 -2.39
CA ILE A 65 -0.38 7.86 -3.66
C ILE A 65 -1.76 8.25 -4.20
N LEU A 66 -2.72 7.31 -4.20
CA LEU A 66 -4.09 7.61 -4.62
C LEU A 66 -4.75 8.67 -3.74
N TYR A 67 -4.54 8.62 -2.43
CA TYR A 67 -5.04 9.65 -1.52
C TYR A 67 -4.41 11.01 -1.76
N GLN A 68 -3.11 11.06 -2.05
CA GLN A 68 -2.44 12.31 -2.40
C GLN A 68 -3.00 12.89 -3.71
N ASN A 69 -3.25 12.06 -4.72
CA ASN A 69 -3.78 12.49 -6.01
C ASN A 69 -5.20 13.06 -5.91
N VAL A 70 -5.99 12.60 -4.93
CA VAL A 70 -7.34 13.13 -4.65
C VAL A 70 -7.30 14.35 -3.69
N GLY A 71 -6.16 14.62 -3.06
CA GLY A 71 -5.99 15.72 -2.10
C GLY A 71 -6.23 15.34 -0.63
N PHE A 72 -6.42 14.05 -0.32
CA PHE A 72 -6.55 13.54 1.05
C PHE A 72 -5.20 13.29 1.72
N SER A 73 -4.41 14.36 1.91
CA SER A 73 -3.06 14.32 2.47
C SER A 73 -2.98 13.65 3.84
N LYS A 74 -3.89 13.95 4.77
CA LYS A 74 -3.94 13.30 6.10
C LYS A 74 -4.08 11.78 6.02
N LYS A 75 -4.93 11.29 5.10
CA LYS A 75 -5.12 9.84 4.89
C LYS A 75 -3.90 9.20 4.23
N ALA A 76 -3.24 9.92 3.33
CA ALA A 76 -2.00 9.46 2.71
C ALA A 76 -0.88 9.28 3.75
N ILE A 77 -0.72 10.23 4.67
CA ILE A 77 0.27 10.15 5.76
C ILE A 77 0.01 8.93 6.64
N HIS A 78 -1.23 8.73 7.08
CA HIS A 78 -1.58 7.58 7.91
C HIS A 78 -1.27 6.24 7.22
N CYS A 79 -1.52 6.12 5.91
CA CYS A 79 -1.16 4.91 5.16
C CYS A 79 0.35 4.68 5.10
N LEU A 80 1.16 5.74 5.00
CA LEU A 80 2.62 5.64 4.99
C LEU A 80 3.20 5.31 6.37
N GLU A 81 2.61 5.84 7.44
CA GLU A 81 2.98 5.51 8.82
C GLU A 81 2.72 4.02 9.10
N GLU A 82 1.54 3.53 8.73
CA GLU A 82 1.20 2.11 8.87
C GLU A 82 2.17 1.21 8.07
N ALA A 83 2.49 1.59 6.83
CA ALA A 83 3.47 0.87 6.02
C ALA A 83 4.86 0.86 6.67
N ARG A 84 5.27 1.97 7.28
CA ARG A 84 6.56 2.10 7.97
C ARG A 84 6.63 1.21 9.20
N GLU A 85 5.56 1.13 9.99
CA GLU A 85 5.51 0.27 11.18
C GLU A 85 5.59 -1.21 10.80
N LEU A 86 4.84 -1.62 9.77
CA LEU A 86 4.90 -2.99 9.24
C LEU A 86 6.30 -3.34 8.74
N ALA A 87 6.96 -2.44 8.00
CA ALA A 87 8.31 -2.69 7.50
C ALA A 87 9.35 -2.82 8.64
N LYS A 88 9.25 -2.00 9.69
CA LYS A 88 10.10 -2.11 10.90
C LYS A 88 9.91 -3.44 11.61
N LYS A 89 8.66 -3.88 11.79
CA LYS A 89 8.30 -5.10 12.51
C LYS A 89 8.87 -6.36 11.83
N HIS A 90 8.95 -6.36 10.50
CA HIS A 90 9.39 -7.52 9.72
C HIS A 90 10.82 -7.41 9.16
N ARG A 91 11.63 -6.44 9.63
CA ARG A 91 13.04 -6.24 9.25
C ARG A 91 13.29 -6.08 7.74
N PHE A 92 12.33 -5.57 6.98
CA PHE A 92 12.55 -5.23 5.57
C PHE A 92 13.27 -3.88 5.45
N ARG A 93 14.17 -3.75 4.47
CA ARG A 93 14.91 -2.52 4.19
C ARG A 93 13.98 -1.48 3.55
N PHE A 94 13.21 -0.77 4.37
CA PHE A 94 12.34 0.31 3.92
C PHE A 94 13.20 1.50 3.46
N SER A 95 13.48 1.62 2.16
CA SER A 95 14.28 2.74 1.63
C SER A 95 13.44 4.01 1.57
N ILE A 96 13.36 4.73 2.69
CA ILE A 96 12.83 6.10 2.74
C ILE A 96 13.88 7.05 2.15
N LYS A 97 14.14 6.98 0.84
CA LYS A 97 15.05 7.96 0.24
C LYS A 97 14.39 9.31 -0.03
N ASN A 98 13.05 9.41 -0.07
CA ASN A 98 12.37 10.65 -0.51
C ASN A 98 11.09 11.05 0.26
N ILE A 99 10.93 10.77 1.56
CA ILE A 99 9.89 11.45 2.36
C ILE A 99 10.52 12.70 2.99
N ARG A 100 10.79 13.72 2.16
CA ARG A 100 10.94 15.09 2.66
C ARG A 100 9.55 15.67 2.77
N THR A 101 9.00 15.69 3.99
CA THR A 101 7.85 16.53 4.32
C THR A 101 8.30 17.98 4.22
N CYS A 102 7.88 18.71 3.18
CA CYS A 102 8.03 20.17 3.18
C CYS A 102 6.99 20.75 4.14
N PRO A 103 7.40 21.40 5.27
CA PRO A 103 6.48 21.88 6.29
C PRO A 103 5.55 23.01 5.82
N LYS A 104 5.75 23.54 4.61
CA LYS A 104 5.01 24.69 4.07
C LYS A 104 3.93 24.34 3.03
N THR A 105 3.84 23.10 2.52
CA THR A 105 2.93 22.80 1.38
C THR A 105 2.16 21.50 1.46
N GLY A 106 2.32 20.65 2.49
CA GLY A 106 1.47 19.46 2.68
C GLY A 106 1.47 18.45 1.51
N ARG A 107 2.48 18.51 0.63
CA ARG A 107 2.67 17.55 -0.48
C ARG A 107 3.72 16.52 -0.09
N VAL A 108 3.34 15.25 -0.18
CA VAL A 108 4.27 14.12 -0.08
C VAL A 108 4.85 13.86 -1.47
N LEU A 109 6.15 14.09 -1.64
CA LEU A 109 6.87 13.78 -2.88
C LEU A 109 7.03 12.26 -3.01
N ALA A 110 6.78 11.76 -4.22
CA ALA A 110 6.63 10.36 -4.56
C ALA A 110 7.85 9.50 -4.16
N ALA A 111 7.57 8.29 -3.64
CA ALA A 111 8.57 7.24 -3.47
C ALA A 111 8.96 6.65 -4.83
N CYS A 112 10.23 6.76 -5.22
CA CYS A 112 10.81 5.99 -6.31
C CYS A 112 11.33 4.66 -5.76
N PHE A 113 10.94 3.54 -6.37
CA PHE A 113 11.58 2.25 -6.17
C PHE A 113 12.74 2.12 -7.17
N SER A 114 13.95 1.88 -6.66
CA SER A 114 15.02 1.26 -7.45
C SER A 114 14.71 -0.23 -7.56
N ARG A 115 14.62 -0.74 -8.79
CA ARG A 115 14.54 -2.18 -9.10
C ARG A 115 15.74 -2.92 -8.50
#